data_AF-A0A662IF19-F1
#
_entry.id   AF-A0A662IF19-F1
#
_cell.length_a   1.000
_cell.length_b   1.000
_cell.length_c   1.000
_cell.angle_alpha   90.00
_cell.angle_beta   90.00
_cell.angle_gamma   90.00
#
_symmetry.space_group_name_H-M   'P 1'
#
loop_
_entity.id
_entity.type
_entity.pdbx_description
1 polymer ?
#
loop_
_entity_poly.entity_id
_entity_poly.type
_entity_poly.pdbx_seq_one_letter_code
_entity_poly.pdbx_strand_id
1 'polypeptide(L)'
;MIIFKTTEVLKVVKSLAKKVVIGLIIFLLTLSLTTFILAYNISENILNADFIIRVGVRREVIQASRKLILSKLLRDVDTTSPLGRLLVNITIESLTDDVVEGFLRDCVTPLIAYMKGEAKTLNLIVNLTKFKENLKKNIRRRIVEEPPDFLLNFTRLERERLASMLLKEVEEYPSYLDLRHGMDIEQMSSARKAISMICMAWKIAAVASLVLVILLVLFRNLNIILVSVGIALIGSGLIVSVILNYMKTMVSKVEPPEGLSTEGIACILTDLTKPLQETAYIALAAGALLIIMYVMRRRYFRRSISIPSKS
;
A
#
# COMPACT_ATOMS: atom_id res chain seq x y z
N MET A 1 3.08 13.82 -67.86
CA MET A 1 4.22 13.89 -66.91
C MET A 1 3.81 14.33 -65.49
N ILE A 2 2.78 15.15 -65.30
CA ILE A 2 2.33 15.64 -63.98
C ILE A 2 1.66 14.54 -63.11
N ILE A 3 0.92 13.60 -63.73
CA ILE A 3 0.19 12.53 -63.05
C ILE A 3 1.11 11.49 -62.36
N PHE A 4 2.33 11.31 -62.86
CA PHE A 4 3.30 10.36 -62.28
C PHE A 4 3.91 10.87 -60.96
N LYS A 5 4.04 12.20 -60.83
CA LYS A 5 4.59 12.84 -59.63
C LYS A 5 3.61 12.78 -58.46
N THR A 6 2.31 12.86 -58.73
CA THR A 6 1.26 12.74 -57.71
C THR A 6 1.18 11.34 -57.09
N THR A 7 1.45 10.27 -57.84
CA THR A 7 1.42 8.89 -57.31
C THR A 7 2.59 8.58 -56.37
N GLU A 8 3.76 9.15 -56.57
CA GLU A 8 4.89 8.97 -55.66
C GLU A 8 4.71 9.74 -54.35
N VAL A 9 4.25 11.00 -54.44
CA VAL A 9 3.94 11.81 -53.26
C VAL A 9 2.88 11.12 -52.39
N LEU A 10 1.83 10.55 -53.01
CA LEU A 10 0.80 9.82 -52.29
C LEU A 10 1.34 8.56 -51.57
N LYS A 11 2.29 7.84 -52.18
CA LYS A 11 2.95 6.67 -51.54
C LYS A 11 3.79 7.09 -50.34
N VAL A 12 4.55 8.19 -50.44
CA VAL A 12 5.36 8.71 -49.34
C VAL A 12 4.46 9.16 -48.19
N VAL A 13 3.40 9.92 -48.46
CA VAL A 13 2.45 10.40 -47.45
C VAL A 13 1.76 9.22 -46.73
N LYS A 14 1.29 8.21 -47.47
CA LYS A 14 0.68 6.99 -46.88
C LYS A 14 1.68 6.22 -45.99
N SER A 15 2.93 6.10 -46.43
CA SER A 15 4.00 5.44 -45.65
C SER A 15 4.31 6.20 -44.35
N LEU A 16 4.38 7.53 -44.43
CA LEU A 16 4.66 8.40 -43.29
C LEU A 16 3.50 8.35 -42.27
N ALA A 17 2.26 8.50 -42.73
CA ALA A 17 1.06 8.41 -41.90
C ALA A 17 0.98 7.06 -41.16
N LYS A 18 1.28 5.95 -41.85
CA LYS A 18 1.33 4.61 -41.22
C LYS A 18 2.36 4.54 -40.10
N LYS A 19 3.56 5.10 -40.29
CA LYS A 19 4.61 5.12 -39.25
C LYS A 19 4.19 5.96 -38.04
N VAL A 20 3.57 7.12 -38.27
CA VAL A 20 3.06 8.00 -37.20
C VAL A 20 1.98 7.29 -36.39
N VAL A 21 1.00 6.67 -37.04
CA VAL A 21 -0.07 5.92 -36.37
C VAL A 21 0.50 4.75 -35.55
N ILE A 22 1.42 3.98 -36.11
CA ILE A 22 2.08 2.88 -35.38
C ILE A 22 2.83 3.44 -34.16
N GLY A 23 3.59 4.53 -34.32
CA GLY A 23 4.30 5.18 -33.23
C GLY A 23 3.36 5.65 -32.11
N LEU A 24 2.22 6.25 -32.46
CA LEU A 24 1.21 6.68 -31.51
C LEU A 24 0.60 5.49 -30.74
N ILE A 25 0.27 4.39 -31.43
CA ILE A 25 -0.27 3.18 -30.80
C ILE A 25 0.74 2.59 -29.81
N ILE A 26 2.02 2.53 -30.18
CA ILE A 26 3.09 2.07 -29.30
C ILE A 26 3.20 2.97 -28.07
N PHE A 27 3.19 4.28 -28.26
CA PHE A 27 3.25 5.25 -27.17
C PHE A 27 2.08 5.05 -26.19
N LEU A 28 0.86 4.96 -26.70
CA LEU A 28 -0.34 4.71 -25.90
C LEU A 28 -0.26 3.35 -25.18
N LEU A 29 0.24 2.31 -25.84
CA LEU A 29 0.42 0.99 -25.23
C LEU A 29 1.41 1.06 -24.08
N THR A 30 2.52 1.77 -24.26
CA THR A 30 3.54 1.96 -23.23
C THR A 30 2.97 2.66 -22.02
N LEU A 31 2.25 3.76 -22.25
CA LEU A 31 1.61 4.53 -21.20
C LEU A 31 0.58 3.68 -20.45
N SER A 32 -0.24 2.94 -21.18
CA SER A 32 -1.26 2.04 -20.64
C SER A 32 -0.65 0.93 -19.79
N LEU A 33 0.40 0.26 -20.29
CA LEU A 33 1.06 -0.84 -19.58
C LEU A 33 1.77 -0.33 -18.32
N THR A 34 2.42 0.83 -18.39
CA THR A 34 3.08 1.47 -17.24
C THR A 34 2.05 1.83 -16.17
N THR A 35 0.94 2.45 -16.58
CA THR A 35 -0.17 2.80 -15.68
C THR A 35 -0.79 1.54 -15.05
N PHE A 36 -0.98 0.48 -15.84
CA PHE A 36 -1.46 -0.81 -15.36
C PHE A 36 -0.54 -1.38 -14.28
N ILE A 37 0.77 -1.50 -14.55
CA ILE A 37 1.73 -2.06 -13.59
C ILE A 37 1.76 -1.25 -12.30
N LEU A 38 1.80 0.08 -12.40
CA LEU A 38 1.80 0.97 -11.23
C LEU A 38 0.52 0.83 -10.41
N ALA A 39 -0.64 1.00 -11.05
CA ALA A 39 -1.92 0.97 -10.37
C ALA A 39 -2.24 -0.43 -9.80
N TYR A 40 -1.84 -1.51 -10.48
CA TYR A 40 -1.96 -2.88 -9.98
C TYR A 40 -1.12 -3.09 -8.71
N ASN A 41 0.17 -2.69 -8.73
CA ASN A 41 1.02 -2.80 -7.56
C ASN A 41 0.50 -1.97 -6.38
N ILE A 42 0.00 -0.75 -6.65
CA ILE A 42 -0.58 0.07 -5.60
C ILE A 42 -1.84 -0.60 -5.03
N SER A 43 -2.73 -1.12 -5.88
CA SER A 43 -3.99 -1.76 -5.45
C SER A 43 -3.78 -3.06 -4.67
N GLU A 44 -2.93 -3.95 -5.18
CA GLU A 44 -2.80 -5.33 -4.68
C GLU A 44 -1.71 -5.50 -3.63
N ASN A 45 -0.61 -4.73 -3.73
CA ASN A 45 0.50 -4.87 -2.79
C ASN A 45 0.44 -3.79 -1.71
N ILE A 46 0.30 -2.51 -2.09
CA ILE A 46 0.38 -1.39 -1.15
C ILE A 46 -0.91 -1.21 -0.36
N LEU A 47 -2.06 -1.20 -1.05
CA LEU A 47 -3.38 -1.06 -0.44
C LEU A 47 -3.93 -2.38 0.07
N ASN A 48 -3.06 -3.34 0.38
CA ASN A 48 -3.44 -4.60 1.01
C ASN A 48 -3.49 -4.42 2.53
N ALA A 49 -4.58 -4.85 3.16
CA ALA A 49 -4.72 -4.78 4.61
C ALA A 49 -3.59 -5.54 5.32
N ASP A 50 -3.18 -6.71 4.82
CA ASP A 50 -2.10 -7.49 5.42
C ASP A 50 -0.73 -6.82 5.26
N PHE A 51 -0.52 -6.08 4.16
CA PHE A 51 0.69 -5.27 3.99
C PHE A 51 0.72 -4.14 5.03
N ILE A 52 -0.38 -3.39 5.16
CA ILE A 52 -0.46 -2.26 6.09
C ILE A 52 -0.41 -2.73 7.54
N ILE A 53 -1.02 -3.86 7.87
CA ILE A 53 -0.90 -4.47 9.21
C ILE A 53 0.55 -4.90 9.44
N ARG A 54 1.21 -5.60 8.51
CA ARG A 54 2.61 -6.00 8.67
C ARG A 54 3.55 -4.82 8.87
N VAL A 55 3.31 -3.73 8.14
CA VAL A 55 4.04 -2.47 8.30
C VAL A 55 3.66 -1.77 9.61
N GLY A 56 2.39 -1.82 10.01
CA GLY A 56 1.83 -1.21 11.22
C GLY A 56 2.09 -1.97 12.52
N VAL A 57 2.46 -3.26 12.45
CA VAL A 57 2.90 -4.09 13.58
C VAL A 57 4.38 -3.85 13.89
N ARG A 58 5.05 -2.93 13.17
CA ARG A 58 6.37 -2.44 13.59
C ARG A 58 6.27 -1.76 14.95
N ARG A 59 7.30 -1.96 15.78
CA ARG A 59 7.38 -1.52 17.18
C ARG A 59 7.00 -0.04 17.37
N GLU A 60 7.39 0.82 16.43
CA GLU A 60 7.14 2.26 16.48
C GLU A 60 5.66 2.60 16.31
N VAL A 61 4.98 1.93 15.37
CA VAL A 61 3.55 2.12 15.12
C VAL A 61 2.73 1.52 16.26
N ILE A 62 3.16 0.38 16.83
CA ILE A 62 2.56 -0.17 18.06
C ILE A 62 2.71 0.82 19.21
N GLN A 63 3.88 1.44 19.39
CA GLN A 63 4.10 2.43 20.44
C GLN A 63 3.26 3.69 20.25
N ALA A 64 3.19 4.22 19.02
CA ALA A 64 2.35 5.37 18.69
C ALA A 64 0.86 5.06 18.92
N SER A 65 0.40 3.89 18.47
CA SER A 65 -0.97 3.43 18.67
C SER A 65 -1.28 3.25 20.15
N ARG A 66 -0.37 2.63 20.92
CA ARG A 66 -0.50 2.48 22.37
C ARG A 66 -0.64 3.84 23.05
N LYS A 67 0.16 4.85 22.69
CA LYS A 67 0.04 6.21 23.23
C LYS A 67 -1.33 6.84 22.94
N LEU A 68 -1.83 6.71 21.72
CA LEU A 68 -3.14 7.24 21.31
C LEU A 68 -4.31 6.52 22.00
N ILE A 69 -4.20 5.21 22.18
CA ILE A 69 -5.22 4.43 22.91
C ILE A 69 -5.22 4.81 24.39
N LEU A 70 -4.03 4.89 24.99
CA LEU A 70 -3.87 5.29 26.39
C LEU A 70 -4.41 6.70 26.65
N SER A 71 -4.15 7.67 25.77
CA SER A 71 -4.66 9.03 25.96
C SER A 71 -6.19 9.11 25.90
N LYS A 72 -6.83 8.23 25.12
CA LYS A 72 -8.30 8.11 25.10
C LYS A 72 -8.86 7.37 26.31
N LEU A 73 -8.22 6.28 26.73
CA LEU A 73 -8.70 5.46 27.86
C LEU A 73 -8.46 6.12 29.23
N LEU A 74 -7.37 6.88 29.36
CA LEU A 74 -6.95 7.49 30.63
C LEU A 74 -7.38 8.95 30.78
N ARG A 75 -8.21 9.46 29.87
CA ARG A 75 -8.59 10.88 29.82
C ARG A 75 -9.20 11.38 31.15
N ASP A 76 -9.98 10.53 31.80
CA ASP A 76 -10.76 10.88 33.00
C ASP A 76 -10.14 10.32 34.28
N VAL A 77 -8.93 9.73 34.21
CA VAL A 77 -8.26 9.12 35.37
C VAL A 77 -7.45 10.18 36.12
N ASP A 78 -7.78 10.40 37.40
CA ASP A 78 -7.01 11.28 38.26
C ASP A 78 -5.63 10.68 38.61
N THR A 79 -4.62 11.07 37.85
CA THR A 79 -3.23 10.64 38.03
C THR A 79 -2.54 11.22 39.26
N THR A 80 -3.16 12.19 39.96
CA THR A 80 -2.57 12.77 41.17
C THR A 80 -2.61 11.79 42.33
N SER A 81 -3.68 10.99 42.42
CA SER A 81 -3.88 9.97 43.45
C SER A 81 -3.01 8.70 43.26
N PRO A 82 -2.55 8.05 44.34
CA PRO A 82 -1.80 6.78 44.26
C PRO A 82 -2.60 5.67 43.55
N LEU A 83 -3.91 5.63 43.76
CA LEU A 83 -4.80 4.67 43.11
C LEU A 83 -4.91 4.93 41.60
N GLY A 84 -5.02 6.20 41.20
CA GLY A 84 -5.05 6.57 39.79
C GLY A 84 -3.77 6.21 39.05
N ARG A 85 -2.59 6.40 39.66
CA ARG A 85 -1.31 5.93 39.09
C ARG A 85 -1.24 4.41 38.96
N LEU A 86 -1.76 3.69 39.95
CA LEU A 86 -1.87 2.23 39.88
C LEU A 86 -2.76 1.80 38.72
N LEU A 87 -3.91 2.45 38.53
CA LEU A 87 -4.83 2.19 37.41
C LEU A 87 -4.18 2.48 36.05
N VAL A 88 -3.42 3.57 35.93
CA VAL A 88 -2.64 3.87 34.71
C VAL A 88 -1.65 2.75 34.42
N ASN A 89 -0.87 2.31 35.41
CA ASN A 89 0.13 1.25 35.23
C ASN A 89 -0.52 -0.09 34.85
N ILE A 90 -1.61 -0.47 35.53
CA ILE A 90 -2.40 -1.65 35.21
C ILE A 90 -2.95 -1.56 33.78
N THR A 91 -3.44 -0.40 33.36
CA THR A 91 -3.96 -0.18 32.01
C THR A 91 -2.87 -0.35 30.95
N ILE A 92 -1.68 0.22 31.19
CA ILE A 92 -0.51 0.06 30.32
C ILE A 92 -0.10 -1.41 30.21
N GLU A 93 -0.05 -2.14 31.33
CA GLU A 93 0.27 -3.58 31.36
C GLU A 93 -0.78 -4.44 30.64
N SER A 94 -2.02 -3.96 30.57
CA SER A 94 -3.14 -4.69 29.94
C SER A 94 -3.18 -4.49 28.42
N LEU A 95 -2.54 -3.43 27.92
CA LEU A 95 -2.33 -3.13 26.51
C LEU A 95 -1.11 -3.87 25.96
N THR A 96 -1.14 -5.19 25.99
CA THR A 96 -0.10 -6.05 25.44
C THR A 96 0.01 -5.90 23.91
N ASP A 97 1.17 -6.25 23.33
CA ASP A 97 1.43 -6.03 21.90
C ASP A 97 0.41 -6.76 21.00
N ASP A 98 -0.03 -7.94 21.40
CA ASP A 98 -1.06 -8.75 20.73
C ASP A 98 -2.47 -8.14 20.81
N VAL A 99 -2.77 -7.37 21.86
CA VAL A 99 -4.02 -6.58 21.93
C VAL A 99 -3.96 -5.41 20.97
N VAL A 100 -2.83 -4.69 20.94
CA VAL A 100 -2.64 -3.55 20.03
C VAL A 100 -2.65 -4.01 18.56
N GLU A 101 -2.03 -5.14 18.25
CA GLU A 101 -2.09 -5.76 16.93
C GLU A 101 -3.53 -6.10 16.52
N GLY A 102 -4.32 -6.67 17.45
CA GLY A 102 -5.75 -6.91 17.24
C GLY A 102 -6.50 -5.63 16.88
N PHE A 103 -6.24 -4.54 17.61
CA PHE A 103 -6.87 -3.24 17.34
C PHE A 103 -6.49 -2.67 15.98
N LEU A 104 -5.21 -2.80 15.60
CA LEU A 104 -4.74 -2.39 14.28
C LEU A 104 -5.44 -3.18 13.18
N ARG A 105 -5.60 -4.49 13.32
CA ARG A 105 -6.31 -5.33 12.35
C ARG A 105 -7.79 -4.94 12.23
N ASP A 106 -8.45 -4.70 13.36
CA ASP A 106 -9.85 -4.27 13.44
C ASP A 106 -10.07 -2.88 12.81
N CYS A 107 -9.05 -2.01 12.81
CA CYS A 107 -9.13 -0.68 12.20
C CYS A 107 -8.73 -0.67 10.72
N VAL A 108 -7.59 -1.29 10.39
CA VAL A 108 -6.99 -1.22 9.06
C VAL A 108 -7.84 -1.95 8.03
N THR A 109 -8.40 -3.11 8.38
CA THR A 109 -9.16 -3.93 7.42
C THR A 109 -10.42 -3.21 6.93
N PRO A 110 -11.30 -2.69 7.81
CA PRO A 110 -12.49 -1.95 7.37
C PRO A 110 -12.14 -0.62 6.71
N LEU A 111 -11.06 0.05 7.17
CA LEU A 111 -10.57 1.28 6.55
C LEU A 111 -10.19 1.02 5.08
N ILE A 112 -9.40 0.00 4.81
CA ILE A 112 -8.94 -0.30 3.46
C ILE A 112 -10.08 -0.76 2.56
N ALA A 113 -10.98 -1.59 3.06
CA ALA A 113 -12.20 -1.98 2.33
C ALA A 113 -13.06 -0.75 1.96
N TYR A 114 -13.20 0.21 2.88
CA TYR A 114 -13.90 1.46 2.61
C TYR A 114 -13.18 2.32 1.56
N MET A 115 -11.85 2.46 1.65
CA MET A 115 -11.04 3.24 0.73
C MET A 115 -11.04 2.67 -0.69
N LYS A 116 -11.03 1.33 -0.82
CA LYS A 116 -11.19 0.62 -2.11
C LYS A 116 -12.60 0.73 -2.69
N GLY A 117 -13.58 1.12 -1.86
CA GLY A 117 -14.99 1.20 -2.23
C GLY A 117 -15.73 -0.13 -2.13
N GLU A 118 -15.12 -1.17 -1.55
CA GLU A 118 -15.74 -2.47 -1.26
C GLU A 118 -16.79 -2.34 -0.16
N ALA A 119 -16.53 -1.47 0.83
CA ALA A 119 -17.49 -1.11 1.87
C ALA A 119 -18.14 0.25 1.57
N LYS A 120 -19.47 0.35 1.76
CA LYS A 120 -20.23 1.60 1.58
C LYS A 120 -19.99 2.58 2.72
N THR A 121 -19.89 2.06 3.93
CA THR A 121 -19.74 2.79 5.19
C THR A 121 -18.46 2.39 5.89
N LEU A 122 -17.75 3.36 6.45
CA LEU A 122 -16.58 3.11 7.28
C LEU A 122 -17.06 2.62 8.66
N ASN A 123 -16.64 1.42 9.06
CA ASN A 123 -17.01 0.84 10.35
C ASN A 123 -15.75 0.52 11.15
N LEU A 124 -15.30 1.46 11.99
CA LEU A 124 -14.09 1.33 12.79
C LEU A 124 -14.48 0.97 14.22
N ILE A 125 -14.89 -0.28 14.37
CA ILE A 125 -15.27 -0.86 15.66
C ILE A 125 -14.12 -1.75 16.11
N VAL A 126 -13.54 -1.41 17.25
CA VAL A 126 -12.46 -2.19 17.88
C VAL A 126 -13.03 -3.05 18.99
N ASN A 127 -12.72 -4.35 18.97
CA ASN A 127 -13.17 -5.26 20.01
C ASN A 127 -12.29 -5.14 21.27
N LEU A 128 -12.90 -4.78 22.41
CA LEU A 128 -12.19 -4.58 23.68
C LEU A 128 -12.15 -5.84 24.57
N THR A 129 -12.68 -6.97 24.13
CA THR A 129 -12.83 -8.19 24.97
C THR A 129 -11.49 -8.65 25.54
N LYS A 130 -10.47 -8.80 24.68
CA LYS A 130 -9.14 -9.24 25.10
C LYS A 130 -8.45 -8.24 26.03
N PHE A 131 -8.63 -6.95 25.76
CA PHE A 131 -8.16 -5.89 26.65
C PHE A 131 -8.83 -5.96 28.03
N LYS A 132 -10.15 -6.14 28.08
CA LYS A 132 -10.90 -6.32 29.34
C LYS A 132 -10.43 -7.54 30.12
N GLU A 133 -10.21 -8.67 29.46
CA GLU A 133 -9.70 -9.88 30.10
C GLU A 133 -8.33 -9.66 30.73
N ASN A 134 -7.40 -9.04 29.98
CA ASN A 134 -6.08 -8.66 30.49
C ASN A 134 -6.19 -7.66 31.64
N LEU A 135 -7.09 -6.70 31.54
CA LEU A 135 -7.33 -5.69 32.57
C LEU A 135 -7.84 -6.33 33.86
N LYS A 136 -8.85 -7.22 33.78
CA LYS A 136 -9.37 -7.97 34.94
C LYS A 136 -8.26 -8.77 35.62
N LYS A 137 -7.45 -9.47 34.83
CA LYS A 137 -6.32 -10.26 35.33
C LYS A 137 -5.29 -9.39 36.03
N ASN A 138 -4.90 -8.27 35.43
CA ASN A 138 -3.89 -7.36 35.98
C ASN A 138 -4.39 -6.61 37.22
N ILE A 139 -5.67 -6.22 37.29
CA ILE A 139 -6.29 -5.66 38.50
C ILE A 139 -6.19 -6.65 39.66
N ARG A 140 -6.62 -7.90 39.44
CA ARG A 140 -6.55 -8.93 40.48
C ARG A 140 -5.13 -9.18 40.95
N ARG A 141 -4.19 -9.32 40.01
CA ARG A 141 -2.76 -9.49 40.31
C ARG A 141 -2.21 -8.32 41.13
N ARG A 142 -2.34 -7.08 40.64
CA ARG A 142 -1.71 -5.88 41.24
C ARG A 142 -2.35 -5.40 42.54
N ILE A 143 -3.57 -5.82 42.86
CA ILE A 143 -4.27 -5.41 44.08
C ILE A 143 -4.27 -6.52 45.13
N VAL A 144 -4.51 -7.77 44.72
CA VAL A 144 -4.70 -8.89 45.65
C VAL A 144 -3.41 -9.68 45.85
N GLU A 145 -2.73 -10.04 44.77
CA GLU A 145 -1.58 -10.96 44.80
C GLU A 145 -0.27 -10.22 45.08
N GLU A 146 -0.06 -9.10 44.39
CA GLU A 146 1.15 -8.28 44.41
C GLU A 146 0.80 -6.81 44.71
N PRO A 147 0.26 -6.51 45.92
CA PRO A 147 -0.14 -5.16 46.28
C PRO A 147 1.08 -4.21 46.32
N PRO A 148 0.95 -2.97 45.81
CA PRO A 148 1.93 -1.91 46.05
C PRO A 148 1.95 -1.49 47.53
N ASP A 149 3.03 -0.83 47.95
CA ASP A 149 3.31 -0.51 49.35
C ASP A 149 2.16 0.21 50.07
N PHE A 150 1.49 1.14 49.38
CA PHE A 150 0.37 1.89 49.97
C PHE A 150 -0.87 1.02 50.23
N LEU A 151 -0.97 -0.17 49.60
CA LEU A 151 -2.00 -1.16 49.84
C LEU A 151 -1.57 -2.26 50.83
N LEU A 152 -0.29 -2.34 51.23
CA LEU A 152 0.17 -3.37 52.18
C LEU A 152 -0.48 -3.24 53.56
N ASN A 153 -0.89 -2.03 53.93
CA ASN A 153 -1.59 -1.75 55.18
C ASN A 153 -3.05 -2.23 55.18
N PHE A 154 -3.58 -2.65 54.02
CA PHE A 154 -4.94 -3.16 53.87
C PHE A 154 -4.96 -4.68 54.07
N THR A 155 -5.97 -5.15 54.79
CA THR A 155 -6.24 -6.58 54.92
C THR A 155 -6.54 -7.19 53.55
N ARG A 156 -6.32 -8.50 53.40
CA ARG A 156 -6.64 -9.21 52.15
C ARG A 156 -8.10 -9.02 51.73
N LEU A 157 -9.03 -9.02 52.69
CA LEU A 157 -10.46 -8.82 52.42
C LEU A 157 -10.74 -7.42 51.87
N GLU A 158 -10.11 -6.38 52.39
CA GLU A 158 -10.26 -5.01 51.89
C GLU A 158 -9.69 -4.86 50.48
N ARG A 159 -8.56 -5.52 50.19
CA ARG A 159 -7.97 -5.55 48.84
C ARG A 159 -8.85 -6.30 47.84
N GLU A 160 -9.46 -7.42 48.24
CA GLU A 160 -10.43 -8.15 47.42
C GLU A 160 -11.69 -7.32 47.16
N ARG A 161 -12.19 -6.56 48.16
CA ARG A 161 -13.29 -5.61 47.96
C ARG A 161 -12.91 -4.51 46.97
N LEU A 162 -11.74 -3.89 47.12
CA LEU A 162 -11.24 -2.88 46.19
C LEU A 162 -11.12 -3.42 44.75
N ALA A 163 -10.53 -4.61 44.60
CA ALA A 163 -10.44 -5.27 43.29
C ALA A 163 -11.84 -5.55 42.72
N SER A 164 -12.80 -6.02 43.52
CA SER A 164 -14.16 -6.29 43.06
C SER A 164 -14.89 -5.03 42.57
N MET A 165 -14.70 -3.89 43.24
CA MET A 165 -15.26 -2.61 42.80
C MET A 165 -14.71 -2.21 41.42
N LEU A 166 -13.39 -2.27 41.25
CA LEU A 166 -12.74 -1.95 39.97
C LEU A 166 -13.11 -2.95 38.87
N LEU A 167 -13.24 -4.24 39.19
CA LEU A 167 -13.66 -5.26 38.23
C LEU A 167 -15.09 -5.01 37.73
N LYS A 168 -15.99 -4.52 38.60
CA LYS A 168 -17.34 -4.14 38.21
C LYS A 168 -17.33 -2.95 37.25
N GLU A 169 -16.51 -1.94 37.50
CA GLU A 169 -16.32 -0.83 36.56
C GLU A 169 -15.81 -1.32 35.19
N VAL A 170 -14.86 -2.27 35.18
CA VAL A 170 -14.37 -2.91 33.93
C VAL A 170 -15.46 -3.63 33.14
N GLU A 171 -16.45 -4.21 33.83
CA GLU A 171 -17.61 -4.84 33.17
C GLU A 171 -18.53 -3.83 32.51
N GLU A 172 -18.66 -2.65 33.11
CA GLU A 172 -19.48 -1.55 32.60
C GLU A 172 -18.84 -0.84 31.39
N TYR A 173 -17.53 -1.00 31.14
CA TYR A 173 -16.92 -0.50 29.90
C TYR A 173 -17.63 -1.07 28.67
N PRO A 174 -17.73 -0.34 27.55
CA PRO A 174 -18.30 -0.89 26.33
C PRO A 174 -17.44 -2.05 25.81
N SER A 175 -18.07 -3.08 25.25
CA SER A 175 -17.34 -4.22 24.64
C SER A 175 -16.66 -3.85 23.33
N TYR A 176 -17.00 -2.69 22.78
CA TYR A 176 -16.46 -2.17 21.54
C TYR A 176 -16.20 -0.66 21.64
N LEU A 177 -15.15 -0.20 20.97
CA LEU A 177 -14.85 1.23 20.82
C LEU A 177 -15.17 1.65 19.38
N ASP A 178 -16.05 2.64 19.24
CA ASP A 178 -16.34 3.25 17.93
C ASP A 178 -15.41 4.44 17.69
N LEU A 179 -14.48 4.29 16.74
CA LEU A 179 -13.48 5.30 16.42
C LEU A 179 -13.95 6.30 15.36
N ARG A 180 -15.21 6.23 14.88
CA ARG A 180 -15.73 7.16 13.87
C ARG A 180 -15.80 8.60 14.36
N HIS A 181 -16.02 8.80 15.66
CA HIS A 181 -16.14 10.11 16.27
C HIS A 181 -14.78 10.83 16.26
N GLY A 182 -14.68 11.90 15.48
CA GLY A 182 -13.48 12.73 15.35
C GLY A 182 -12.70 12.55 14.05
N MET A 183 -13.15 11.69 13.12
CA MET A 183 -12.59 11.67 11.77
C MET A 183 -13.29 12.67 10.86
N ASP A 184 -12.50 13.44 10.12
CA ASP A 184 -13.02 14.31 9.06
C ASP A 184 -13.48 13.45 7.88
N ILE A 185 -14.79 13.18 7.84
CA ILE A 185 -15.43 12.34 6.84
C ILE A 185 -15.25 12.93 5.42
N GLU A 186 -15.10 14.25 5.28
CA GLU A 186 -14.91 14.90 3.99
C GLU A 186 -13.52 14.60 3.40
N GLN A 187 -12.48 14.68 4.24
CA GLN A 187 -11.12 14.29 3.85
C GLN A 187 -11.07 12.80 3.47
N MET A 188 -11.72 11.94 4.26
CA MET A 188 -11.79 10.51 3.95
C MET A 188 -12.57 10.22 2.67
N SER A 189 -13.62 10.98 2.37
CA SER A 189 -14.39 10.86 1.12
C SER A 189 -13.54 11.20 -0.11
N SER A 190 -12.75 12.27 -0.01
CA SER A 190 -11.83 12.68 -1.08
C SER A 190 -10.74 11.63 -1.31
N ALA A 191 -10.14 11.13 -0.23
CA ALA A 191 -9.14 10.08 -0.30
C ALA A 191 -9.73 8.76 -0.85
N ARG A 192 -10.94 8.39 -0.45
CA ARG A 192 -11.68 7.24 -1.00
C ARG A 192 -11.89 7.38 -2.51
N LYS A 193 -12.30 8.55 -3.00
CA LYS A 193 -12.46 8.78 -4.45
C LYS A 193 -11.13 8.59 -5.19
N ALA A 194 -10.05 9.17 -4.70
CA ALA A 194 -8.73 9.04 -5.31
C ALA A 194 -8.25 7.57 -5.33
N ILE A 195 -8.36 6.86 -4.21
CA ILE A 195 -7.96 5.45 -4.12
C ILE A 195 -8.83 4.56 -5.00
N SER A 196 -10.16 4.78 -4.98
CA SER A 196 -11.08 4.04 -5.84
C SER A 196 -10.77 4.26 -7.33
N MET A 197 -10.41 5.48 -7.74
CA MET A 197 -9.94 5.74 -9.11
C MET A 197 -8.67 4.96 -9.44
N ILE A 198 -7.70 4.87 -8.53
CA ILE A 198 -6.48 4.07 -8.74
C ILE A 198 -6.83 2.57 -8.89
N CYS A 199 -7.72 2.06 -8.04
CA CYS A 199 -8.21 0.67 -8.13
C CYS A 199 -9.00 0.39 -9.42
N MET A 200 -9.66 1.39 -10.01
CA MET A 200 -10.28 1.24 -11.34
C MET A 200 -9.29 1.41 -12.48
N ALA A 201 -8.28 2.27 -12.31
CA ALA A 201 -7.32 2.63 -13.35
C ALA A 201 -6.58 1.40 -13.89
N TRP A 202 -6.17 0.45 -13.05
CA TRP A 202 -5.52 -0.76 -13.54
C TRP A 202 -6.46 -1.64 -14.37
N LYS A 203 -7.74 -1.76 -14.00
CA LYS A 203 -8.71 -2.55 -14.78
C LYS A 203 -8.92 -1.93 -16.17
N ILE A 204 -9.07 -0.61 -16.22
CA ILE A 204 -9.22 0.14 -17.48
C ILE A 204 -7.93 0.02 -18.32
N ALA A 205 -6.77 0.23 -17.69
CA ALA A 205 -5.47 0.12 -18.35
C ALA A 205 -5.20 -1.30 -18.85
N ALA A 206 -5.65 -2.35 -18.16
CA ALA A 206 -5.56 -3.73 -18.64
C ALA A 206 -6.34 -3.93 -19.95
N VAL A 207 -7.61 -3.50 -19.98
CA VAL A 207 -8.46 -3.59 -21.17
C VAL A 207 -7.90 -2.74 -22.32
N ALA A 208 -7.48 -1.51 -22.04
CA ALA A 208 -6.87 -0.62 -23.03
C ALA A 208 -5.58 -1.23 -23.61
N SER A 209 -4.72 -1.82 -22.78
CA SER A 209 -3.51 -2.50 -23.23
C SER A 209 -3.83 -3.66 -24.15
N LEU A 210 -4.85 -4.47 -23.81
CA LEU A 210 -5.29 -5.60 -24.63
C LEU A 210 -5.79 -5.16 -26.00
N VAL A 211 -6.62 -4.12 -26.06
CA VAL A 211 -7.11 -3.53 -27.33
C VAL A 211 -5.94 -3.02 -28.19
N LEU A 212 -4.98 -2.33 -27.57
CA LEU A 212 -3.81 -1.79 -28.27
C LEU A 212 -2.90 -2.90 -28.81
N VAL A 213 -2.73 -4.00 -28.07
CA VAL A 213 -2.00 -5.19 -28.56
C VAL A 213 -2.70 -5.81 -29.77
N ILE A 214 -4.02 -5.99 -29.72
CA ILE A 214 -4.79 -6.52 -30.86
C ILE A 214 -4.63 -5.63 -32.09
N LEU A 215 -4.75 -4.30 -31.91
CA LEU A 215 -4.56 -3.32 -32.98
C LEU A 215 -3.17 -3.45 -33.60
N LEU A 216 -2.12 -3.59 -32.78
CA LEU A 216 -0.75 -3.80 -33.28
C LEU A 216 -0.60 -5.10 -34.08
N VAL A 217 -1.20 -6.21 -33.62
CA VAL A 217 -1.14 -7.50 -34.34
C VAL A 217 -1.79 -7.39 -35.72
N LEU A 218 -2.91 -6.66 -35.84
CA LEU A 218 -3.59 -6.41 -37.12
C LEU A 218 -2.71 -5.67 -38.13
N PHE A 219 -1.79 -4.81 -37.68
CA PHE A 219 -0.85 -4.11 -38.56
C PHE A 219 0.28 -4.99 -39.15
N ARG A 220 0.32 -6.30 -38.82
CA ARG A 220 1.22 -7.35 -39.36
C ARG A 220 2.74 -7.06 -39.28
N ASN A 221 3.16 -6.03 -38.54
CA ASN A 221 4.55 -5.54 -38.55
C ASN A 221 5.33 -5.95 -37.29
N LEU A 222 5.36 -7.25 -36.99
CA LEU A 222 5.88 -7.82 -35.74
C LEU A 222 7.32 -7.40 -35.39
N ASN A 223 8.17 -7.21 -36.40
CA ASN A 223 9.56 -6.82 -36.21
C ASN A 223 9.71 -5.41 -35.62
N ILE A 224 8.90 -4.46 -36.08
CA ILE A 224 8.92 -3.08 -35.55
C ILE A 224 8.32 -3.09 -34.14
N ILE A 225 7.25 -3.85 -33.94
CA ILE A 225 6.54 -3.97 -32.66
C ILE A 225 7.48 -4.49 -31.55
N LEU A 226 8.26 -5.54 -31.82
CA LEU A 226 9.22 -6.12 -30.86
C LEU A 226 10.22 -5.08 -30.33
N VAL A 227 10.83 -4.30 -31.21
CA VAL A 227 11.79 -3.25 -30.82
C VAL A 227 11.10 -2.15 -30.04
N SER A 228 9.96 -1.69 -30.56
CA SER A 228 9.22 -0.57 -29.99
C SER A 228 8.68 -0.88 -28.59
N VAL A 229 8.13 -2.08 -28.38
CA VAL A 229 7.70 -2.56 -27.06
C VAL A 229 8.92 -2.76 -26.13
N GLY A 230 10.04 -3.24 -26.67
CA GLY A 230 11.28 -3.37 -25.89
C GLY A 230 11.80 -2.01 -25.37
N ILE A 231 11.88 -1.00 -26.24
CA ILE A 231 12.29 0.37 -25.88
C ILE A 231 11.31 0.96 -24.87
N ALA A 232 10.02 0.78 -25.08
CA ALA A 232 8.96 1.22 -24.19
C ALA A 232 9.10 0.65 -22.77
N LEU A 233 9.30 -0.67 -22.65
CA LEU A 233 9.50 -1.34 -21.37
C LEU A 233 10.76 -0.83 -20.66
N ILE A 234 11.87 -0.67 -21.39
CA ILE A 234 13.10 -0.09 -20.83
C ILE A 234 12.84 1.33 -20.32
N GLY A 235 12.20 2.17 -21.14
CA GLY A 235 11.87 3.54 -20.78
C GLY A 235 10.98 3.61 -19.53
N SER A 236 9.96 2.76 -19.45
CA SER A 236 9.07 2.68 -18.28
C SER A 236 9.81 2.27 -17.01
N GLY A 237 10.68 1.26 -17.08
CA GLY A 237 11.48 0.81 -15.93
C GLY A 237 12.43 1.90 -15.44
N LEU A 238 13.04 2.67 -16.35
CA LEU A 238 13.88 3.81 -16.00
C LEU A 238 13.08 4.93 -15.34
N ILE A 239 11.92 5.31 -15.90
CA ILE A 239 11.06 6.35 -15.34
C ILE A 239 10.61 5.97 -13.93
N VAL A 240 10.13 4.74 -13.74
CA VAL A 240 9.74 4.25 -12.40
C VAL A 240 10.92 4.30 -11.44
N SER A 241 12.12 3.87 -11.87
CA SER A 241 13.33 3.94 -11.03
C SER A 241 13.67 5.37 -10.59
N VAL A 242 13.54 6.35 -11.50
CA VAL A 242 13.77 7.77 -11.20
C VAL A 242 12.74 8.30 -10.20
N ILE A 243 11.45 7.99 -10.42
CA ILE A 243 10.36 8.39 -9.51
C ILE A 243 10.60 7.80 -8.11
N LEU A 244 10.98 6.53 -8.01
CA LEU A 244 11.26 5.89 -6.72
C LEU A 244 12.44 6.56 -6.00
N ASN A 245 13.49 6.93 -6.74
CA ASN A 245 14.63 7.64 -6.16
C ASN A 245 14.26 9.06 -5.69
N TYR A 246 13.40 9.74 -6.47
CA TYR A 246 12.86 11.05 -6.09
C TYR A 246 12.00 10.95 -4.83
N MET A 247 11.12 9.94 -4.71
CA MET A 247 10.32 9.73 -3.50
C MET A 247 11.19 9.50 -2.26
N LYS A 248 12.26 8.71 -2.38
CA LYS A 248 13.24 8.52 -1.27
C LYS A 248 13.84 9.85 -0.80
N THR A 249 14.15 10.73 -1.74
CA THR A 249 14.74 12.05 -1.44
C THR A 249 13.70 13.02 -0.88
N MET A 250 12.46 12.98 -1.37
CA MET A 250 11.35 13.79 -0.85
C MET A 250 11.05 13.43 0.60
N VAL A 251 10.98 12.15 0.93
CA VAL A 251 10.66 11.68 2.29
C VAL A 251 11.73 12.07 3.30
N SER A 252 13.01 12.12 2.92
CA SER A 252 14.05 12.65 3.81
C SER A 252 13.89 14.14 4.18
N LYS A 253 13.00 14.86 3.49
CA LYS A 253 12.70 16.28 3.74
C LYS A 253 11.37 16.51 4.45
N VAL A 254 10.54 15.48 4.61
CA VAL A 254 9.24 15.59 5.27
C VAL A 254 9.43 15.31 6.75
N GLU A 255 8.98 16.23 7.61
CA GLU A 255 8.97 16.00 9.05
C GLU A 255 8.05 14.83 9.40
N PRO A 256 8.52 13.87 10.21
CA PRO A 256 7.71 12.70 10.56
C PRO A 256 6.49 13.14 11.39
N PRO A 257 5.32 12.48 11.23
CA PRO A 257 4.20 12.66 12.12
C PRO A 257 4.62 12.34 13.57
N GLU A 258 4.02 13.03 14.54
CA GLU A 258 4.29 12.79 15.95
C GLU A 258 4.16 11.30 16.30
N GLY A 259 5.24 10.72 16.86
CA GLY A 259 5.28 9.32 17.29
C GLY A 259 5.89 8.34 16.28
N LEU A 260 6.20 8.76 15.05
CA LEU A 260 6.98 7.97 14.09
C LEU A 260 8.43 8.45 14.05
N SER A 261 9.38 7.52 14.10
CA SER A 261 10.80 7.84 13.89
C SER A 261 11.05 8.08 12.38
N THR A 262 12.08 8.86 12.06
CA THR A 262 12.54 9.03 10.67
C THR A 262 12.96 7.69 10.04
N GLU A 263 13.57 6.81 10.83
CA GLU A 263 13.93 5.44 10.43
C GLU A 263 12.71 4.57 10.11
N GLY A 264 11.63 4.73 10.88
CA GLY A 264 10.35 4.06 10.67
C GLY A 264 9.73 4.44 9.33
N ILE A 265 9.70 5.74 9.02
CA ILE A 265 9.20 6.22 7.72
C ILE A 265 10.09 5.73 6.57
N ALA A 266 11.41 5.76 6.72
CA ALA A 266 12.33 5.25 5.71
C ALA A 266 12.11 3.74 5.45
N CYS A 267 11.85 2.97 6.49
CA CYS A 267 11.50 1.56 6.36
C CYS A 267 10.15 1.35 5.67
N ILE A 268 9.10 2.08 6.07
CA ILE A 268 7.77 2.05 5.45
C ILE A 268 7.89 2.36 3.96
N LEU A 269 8.65 3.40 3.62
CA LEU A 269 8.88 3.78 2.23
C LEU A 269 9.64 2.72 1.46
N THR A 270 10.63 2.08 2.08
CA THR A 270 11.39 0.99 1.44
C THR A 270 10.47 -0.18 1.14
N ASP A 271 9.59 -0.56 2.07
CA ASP A 271 8.60 -1.63 1.86
C ASP A 271 7.58 -1.26 0.78
N LEU A 272 7.14 0.00 0.73
CA LEU A 272 6.23 0.52 -0.31
C LEU A 272 6.89 0.55 -1.70
N THR A 273 8.18 0.89 -1.76
CA THR A 273 8.91 1.07 -3.02
C THR A 273 9.48 -0.23 -3.57
N LYS A 274 9.72 -1.24 -2.73
CA LYS A 274 10.26 -2.54 -3.13
C LYS A 274 9.47 -3.24 -4.24
N PRO A 275 8.13 -3.43 -4.17
CA PRO A 275 7.39 -4.08 -5.25
C PRO A 275 7.44 -3.27 -6.56
N LEU A 276 7.47 -1.94 -6.47
CA LEU A 276 7.62 -1.06 -7.63
C LEU A 276 9.02 -1.17 -8.26
N GLN A 277 10.05 -1.33 -7.42
CA GLN A 277 11.43 -1.49 -7.86
C GLN A 277 11.64 -2.85 -8.53
N GLU A 278 11.10 -3.93 -7.96
CA GLU A 278 11.14 -5.28 -8.54
C GLU A 278 10.45 -5.33 -9.91
N THR A 279 9.26 -4.73 -10.02
CA THR A 279 8.54 -4.65 -11.31
C THR A 279 9.26 -3.79 -12.34
N ALA A 280 9.93 -2.70 -11.92
CA ALA A 280 10.77 -1.92 -12.82
C ALA A 280 11.94 -2.75 -13.38
N TYR A 281 12.63 -3.54 -12.54
CA TYR A 281 13.71 -4.41 -13.01
C TYR A 281 13.23 -5.51 -13.96
N ILE A 282 12.07 -6.12 -13.68
CA ILE A 282 11.45 -7.10 -14.59
C ILE A 282 11.12 -6.44 -15.94
N ALA A 283 10.58 -5.22 -15.94
CA ALA A 283 10.29 -4.48 -17.17
C ALA A 283 11.57 -4.18 -17.97
N LEU A 284 12.65 -3.74 -17.31
CA LEU A 284 13.95 -3.51 -17.95
C LEU A 284 14.50 -4.80 -18.60
N ALA A 285 14.49 -5.91 -17.87
CA ALA A 285 15.00 -7.19 -18.34
C ALA A 285 14.17 -7.74 -19.52
N ALA A 286 12.84 -7.69 -19.40
CA ALA A 286 11.93 -8.08 -20.48
C ALA A 286 12.14 -7.21 -21.73
N GLY A 287 12.28 -5.89 -21.55
CA GLY A 287 12.54 -4.97 -22.65
C GLY A 287 13.87 -5.26 -23.37
N ALA A 288 14.93 -5.53 -22.61
CA ALA A 288 16.23 -5.90 -23.17
C ALA A 288 16.16 -7.24 -23.95
N LEU A 289 15.48 -8.25 -23.40
CA LEU A 289 15.28 -9.53 -24.06
C LEU A 289 14.54 -9.39 -25.40
N LEU A 290 13.48 -8.57 -25.46
CA LEU A 290 12.74 -8.32 -26.71
C LEU A 290 13.63 -7.67 -27.79
N ILE A 291 14.52 -6.74 -27.40
CA ILE A 291 15.47 -6.12 -28.33
C ILE A 291 16.50 -7.14 -28.83
N ILE A 292 17.05 -7.97 -27.94
CA ILE A 292 18.01 -9.03 -28.31
C ILE A 292 17.34 -10.03 -29.27
N MET A 293 16.12 -10.48 -28.95
CA MET A 293 15.34 -11.38 -29.81
C MET A 293 15.12 -10.78 -31.20
N TYR A 294 14.80 -9.49 -31.28
CA TYR A 294 14.69 -8.79 -32.56
C TYR A 294 16.01 -8.81 -33.35
N VAL A 295 17.14 -8.49 -32.71
CA VAL A 295 18.46 -8.50 -33.36
C VAL A 295 18.82 -9.89 -33.87
N MET A 296 18.59 -10.93 -33.06
CA MET A 296 18.82 -12.32 -33.45
C MET A 296 17.94 -12.74 -34.63
N ARG A 297 16.63 -12.46 -34.59
CA ARG A 297 15.70 -12.77 -35.68
C ARG A 297 16.11 -12.07 -36.98
N ARG A 298 16.52 -10.81 -36.90
CA ARG A 298 17.01 -10.04 -38.07
C ARG A 298 18.29 -10.64 -38.67
N ARG A 299 19.21 -11.13 -37.82
CA ARG A 299 20.46 -11.80 -38.27
C ARG A 299 20.17 -13.15 -38.90
N TYR A 300 19.27 -13.95 -38.31
CA TYR A 300 18.88 -15.25 -38.85
C TYR A 300 18.26 -15.13 -40.25
N PHE A 301 17.32 -14.18 -40.41
CA PHE A 301 16.66 -13.94 -41.70
C PHE A 301 17.61 -13.43 -42.79
N ARG A 302 18.67 -12.67 -42.42
CA ARG A 302 19.71 -12.27 -43.39
C ARG A 302 20.57 -13.45 -43.84
N ARG A 303 20.91 -14.37 -42.94
CA ARG A 303 21.74 -15.55 -43.26
C ARG A 303 21.01 -16.58 -44.13
N SER A 304 19.69 -16.73 -43.98
CA SER A 304 18.91 -17.63 -44.83
C SER A 304 18.79 -17.18 -46.28
N ILE A 305 18.99 -15.88 -46.57
CA ILE A 305 18.95 -15.32 -47.93
C ILE A 305 20.33 -15.42 -48.62
N SER A 306 21.42 -15.56 -47.85
CA SER A 306 22.79 -15.59 -48.37
C SER A 306 23.33 -17.01 -48.62
N ILE A 307 22.48 -18.02 -48.78
CA ILE A 307 22.93 -19.35 -49.23
C ILE A 307 22.98 -19.29 -50.76
N PRO A 308 24.15 -19.17 -51.39
CA PRO A 308 24.25 -19.21 -52.84
C PRO A 308 23.78 -20.58 -53.33
N SER A 309 22.86 -20.61 -54.29
CA SER A 309 22.56 -21.83 -55.02
C SER A 309 23.83 -22.25 -55.76
N LYS A 310 24.56 -23.22 -55.21
CA LYS A 310 25.62 -23.91 -55.97
C LYS A 310 24.91 -24.74 -57.05
N SER A 311 24.87 -24.19 -58.25
CA SER A 311 24.84 -24.96 -59.51
C SER A 311 26.24 -24.97 -60.08
#